data_AF-A0A4Y6GLE1-F1
#
_entry.id   AF-A0A4Y6GLE1-F1
#
_cell.length_a   1.000
_cell.length_b   1.000
_cell.length_c   1.000
_cell.angle_alpha   90.00
_cell.angle_beta   90.00
_cell.angle_gamma   90.00
#
_symmetry.space_group_name_H-M   'P 1'
#
loop_
_entity.id
_entity.type
_entity.pdbx_description
1 polymer ?
#
loop_
_entity_poly.entity_id
_entity_poly.type
_entity_poly.pdbx_seq_one_letter_code
_entity_poly.pdbx_strand_id
1 'polypeptide(L)'
;FEAAVCAAIPVIKTLREGLAGTGISRVYGILNGTCNYILTRMEQEGLSFDECLKDAQRLGYAEADPSFDIHGHDTAQKLAILASLAFGTQVAEKSIYVEGISSIAPEDLKAAAELGYRVKLLGVAVRTAKGIEQ
;
A
#
# COMPACT_ATOMS: atom_id res chain seq x y z
N PHE A 1 -6.62 -10.22 -15.08
CA PHE A 1 -5.56 -9.34 -14.56
C PHE A 1 -5.22 -9.68 -13.12
N GLU A 2 -5.22 -10.97 -12.72
CA GLU A 2 -4.97 -11.39 -11.32
C GLU A 2 -3.61 -10.88 -10.82
N ALA A 3 -2.55 -11.10 -11.60
CA ALA A 3 -1.19 -10.70 -11.24
C ALA A 3 -0.97 -9.18 -11.13
N ALA A 4 -1.93 -8.34 -11.57
CA ALA A 4 -1.82 -6.89 -11.46
C ALA A 4 -1.89 -6.41 -10.00
N VAL A 5 -2.51 -7.20 -9.11
CA VAL A 5 -2.64 -6.86 -7.69
C VAL A 5 -2.18 -8.02 -6.84
N CYS A 6 -1.25 -7.75 -5.92
CA CYS A 6 -0.73 -8.72 -4.96
C CYS A 6 -0.08 -10.00 -5.56
N ALA A 7 0.28 -9.97 -6.86
CA ALA A 7 1.03 -11.01 -7.57
C ALA A 7 0.49 -12.45 -7.37
N ALA A 8 1.05 -13.20 -6.43
CA ALA A 8 0.69 -14.59 -6.16
C ALA A 8 -0.54 -14.77 -5.25
N ILE A 9 -1.00 -13.69 -4.60
CA ILE A 9 -2.18 -13.72 -3.73
C ILE A 9 -3.43 -13.62 -4.64
N PRO A 10 -4.37 -14.58 -4.60
CA PRO A 10 -5.52 -14.64 -5.52
C PRO A 10 -6.66 -13.67 -5.13
N VAL A 11 -6.32 -12.41 -4.87
CA VAL A 11 -7.24 -11.42 -4.29
C VAL A 11 -8.36 -11.03 -5.24
N ILE A 12 -8.10 -10.93 -6.56
CA ILE A 12 -9.13 -10.58 -7.55
C ILE A 12 -10.12 -11.73 -7.68
N LYS A 13 -9.63 -12.97 -7.75
CA LYS A 13 -10.50 -14.16 -7.75
C LYS A 13 -11.34 -14.25 -6.48
N THR A 14 -10.75 -14.02 -5.30
CA THR A 14 -11.48 -14.00 -4.04
C THR A 14 -12.60 -12.96 -4.05
N LEU A 15 -12.34 -11.74 -4.52
CA LEU A 15 -13.35 -10.68 -4.60
C LEU A 15 -14.45 -10.99 -5.63
N ARG A 16 -14.09 -11.51 -6.81
CA ARG A 16 -15.04 -11.71 -7.91
C ARG A 16 -15.86 -12.99 -7.80
N GLU A 17 -15.28 -14.06 -7.29
CA GLU A 17 -15.91 -15.38 -7.27
C GLU A 17 -16.24 -15.80 -5.84
N GLY A 18 -15.27 -15.71 -4.92
CA GLY A 18 -15.42 -16.18 -3.54
C GLY A 18 -16.39 -15.33 -2.70
N LEU A 19 -16.47 -14.03 -3.00
CA LEU A 19 -17.25 -13.05 -2.24
C LEU A 19 -18.37 -12.40 -3.07
N ALA A 20 -18.75 -12.97 -4.22
CA ALA A 20 -19.70 -12.36 -5.15
C ALA A 20 -21.07 -11.97 -4.54
N GLY A 21 -21.50 -12.68 -3.49
CA GLY A 21 -22.74 -12.40 -2.75
C GLY A 21 -22.56 -11.62 -1.45
N THR A 22 -21.34 -11.18 -1.13
CA THR A 22 -21.02 -10.50 0.14
C THR A 22 -20.86 -9.01 -0.07
N GLY A 23 -21.57 -8.20 0.71
CA GLY A 23 -21.37 -6.76 0.74
C GLY A 23 -20.05 -6.40 1.43
N ILE A 24 -19.08 -5.89 0.67
CA ILE A 24 -17.80 -5.43 1.22
C ILE A 24 -17.94 -3.96 1.62
N SER A 25 -17.64 -3.66 2.89
CA SER A 25 -17.65 -2.29 3.43
C SER A 25 -16.28 -1.62 3.39
N ARG A 26 -15.20 -2.41 3.37
CA ARG A 26 -13.81 -1.90 3.43
C ARG A 26 -12.83 -2.86 2.78
N VAL A 27 -11.86 -2.30 2.06
CA VAL A 27 -10.65 -3.01 1.59
C VAL A 27 -9.44 -2.24 2.08
N TYR A 28 -8.46 -2.93 2.66
CA TYR A 28 -7.20 -2.31 3.02
C TYR A 28 -6.06 -3.34 3.02
N GLY A 29 -4.84 -2.87 2.80
CA GLY A 29 -3.67 -3.74 2.87
C GLY A 29 -2.38 -3.04 2.49
N ILE A 30 -1.29 -3.77 2.69
CA ILE A 30 0.04 -3.42 2.20
C ILE A 30 0.12 -3.93 0.75
N LEU A 31 0.15 -3.01 -0.21
CA LEU A 31 0.07 -3.35 -1.64
C LEU A 31 1.40 -3.18 -2.39
N ASN A 32 2.42 -2.62 -1.73
CA ASN A 32 3.74 -2.36 -2.29
C ASN A 32 4.85 -3.02 -1.45
N GLY A 33 5.61 -3.91 -2.09
CA GLY A 33 6.69 -4.66 -1.45
C GLY A 33 7.89 -3.80 -1.09
N THR A 34 8.32 -2.92 -2.00
CA THR A 34 9.47 -2.01 -1.85
C THR A 34 9.31 -1.13 -0.62
N CYS A 35 8.17 -0.44 -0.49
CA CYS A 35 7.87 0.43 0.63
C CYS A 35 7.77 -0.35 1.95
N ASN A 36 7.15 -1.53 1.94
CA ASN A 36 7.05 -2.35 3.14
C ASN A 36 8.43 -2.85 3.61
N TYR A 37 9.31 -3.20 2.68
CA TYR A 37 10.69 -3.57 2.98
C TYR A 37 11.44 -2.40 3.63
N ILE A 38 11.40 -1.21 3.02
CA ILE A 38 12.06 0.00 3.53
C ILE A 38 11.57 0.34 4.94
N LEU A 39 10.25 0.48 5.15
CA LEU A 39 9.69 0.81 6.47
C LEU A 39 10.02 -0.23 7.53
N THR A 40 10.06 -1.52 7.16
CA THR A 40 10.42 -2.60 8.08
C THR A 40 11.88 -2.51 8.50
N ARG A 41 12.80 -2.19 7.59
CA ARG A 41 14.22 -2.03 7.92
C ARG A 41 14.50 -0.77 8.72
N MET A 42 13.87 0.36 8.36
CA MET A 42 13.97 1.59 9.16
C MET A 42 13.53 1.34 10.61
N GLU A 43 12.42 0.60 10.81
CA GLU A 43 11.92 0.26 12.14
C GLU A 43 12.85 -0.68 12.91
N GLN A 44 13.33 -1.75 12.27
CA GLN A 44 14.10 -2.79 12.96
C GLN A 44 15.55 -2.39 13.24
N GLU A 45 16.12 -1.55 12.38
CA GLU A 45 17.55 -1.23 12.39
C GLU A 45 17.83 0.22 12.78
N GLY A 46 16.79 1.07 12.85
CA GLY A 46 16.93 2.49 13.18
C GLY A 46 17.62 3.31 12.07
N LEU A 47 17.62 2.80 10.84
CA LEU A 47 18.23 3.44 9.68
C LEU A 47 17.33 4.55 9.11
N SER A 48 17.94 5.54 8.47
CA SER A 48 17.21 6.55 7.71
C SER A 48 16.57 5.98 6.44
N PHE A 49 15.56 6.69 5.92
CA PHE A 49 14.92 6.34 4.64
C PHE A 49 15.95 6.19 3.50
N ASP A 50 16.89 7.15 3.38
CA ASP A 50 17.89 7.16 2.31
C ASP A 50 18.86 5.98 2.39
N GLU A 51 19.26 5.57 3.60
CA GLU A 51 20.10 4.39 3.80
C GLU A 51 19.37 3.11 3.40
N CYS A 52 18.13 2.94 3.86
CA CYS A 52 17.30 1.80 3.49
C CYS A 52 16.99 1.76 2.00
N LEU A 53 16.75 2.91 1.35
CA LEU A 53 16.50 2.99 -0.08
C LEU A 53 17.72 2.56 -0.89
N LYS A 54 18.91 3.08 -0.55
CA LYS A 54 20.17 2.68 -1.21
C LYS A 54 20.42 1.18 -1.07
N ASP A 55 20.17 0.62 0.10
CA ASP A 55 20.30 -0.81 0.34
C ASP A 55 19.26 -1.63 -0.45
N ALA A 56 18.00 -1.17 -0.49
CA ALA A 56 16.94 -1.80 -1.27
C ALA A 56 17.31 -1.85 -2.76
N GLN A 57 17.88 -0.76 -3.30
CA GLN A 57 18.38 -0.72 -4.69
C GLN A 57 19.53 -1.69 -4.91
N ARG A 58 20.53 -1.70 -4.01
CA ARG A 58 21.69 -2.60 -4.09
C ARG A 58 21.30 -4.08 -4.06
N LEU A 59 20.26 -4.42 -3.29
CA LEU A 59 19.76 -5.79 -3.15
C LEU A 59 18.71 -6.17 -4.21
N GLY A 60 18.30 -5.23 -5.07
CA GLY A 60 17.30 -5.45 -6.12
C GLY A 60 15.85 -5.47 -5.64
N TYR A 61 15.57 -4.96 -4.43
CA TYR A 61 14.20 -4.72 -3.95
C TYR A 61 13.58 -3.44 -4.48
N ALA A 62 14.40 -2.45 -4.88
CA ALA A 62 13.96 -1.20 -5.49
C ALA A 62 14.68 -0.98 -6.82
N GLU A 63 14.00 -0.38 -7.79
CA GLU A 63 14.60 0.01 -9.07
C GLU A 63 15.48 1.27 -8.93
N ALA A 64 16.26 1.57 -9.97
CA ALA A 64 17.11 2.77 -10.00
C ALA A 64 16.31 4.07 -9.88
N ASP A 65 15.13 4.11 -10.51
CA ASP A 65 14.10 5.13 -10.27
C ASP A 65 12.94 4.50 -9.48
N PRO A 66 12.92 4.66 -8.14
CA PRO A 66 11.91 4.05 -7.27
C PRO A 66 10.66 4.93 -7.10
N SER A 67 10.55 6.05 -7.83
CA SER A 67 9.56 7.11 -7.60
C SER A 67 8.12 6.58 -7.56
N PHE A 68 7.78 5.64 -8.44
CA PHE A 68 6.45 5.07 -8.53
C PHE A 68 6.04 4.26 -7.28
N ASP A 69 7.02 3.63 -6.63
CA ASP A 69 6.82 2.90 -5.38
C ASP A 69 6.77 3.87 -4.19
N ILE A 70 7.84 4.65 -3.98
CA ILE A 70 8.05 5.42 -2.74
C ILE A 70 7.09 6.61 -2.60
N HIS A 71 6.53 7.08 -3.70
CA HIS A 71 5.46 8.09 -3.71
C HIS A 71 4.06 7.48 -3.69
N GLY A 72 3.92 6.15 -3.61
CA GLY A 72 2.65 5.48 -3.35
C GLY A 72 1.75 5.25 -4.58
N HIS A 73 2.19 5.60 -5.78
CA HIS A 73 1.39 5.46 -7.00
C HIS A 73 1.09 4.00 -7.37
N ASP A 74 2.04 3.09 -7.18
CA ASP A 74 1.80 1.65 -7.34
C ASP A 74 0.69 1.14 -6.39
N THR A 75 0.69 1.61 -5.14
CA THR A 75 -0.34 1.29 -4.16
C THR A 75 -1.70 1.84 -4.59
N ALA A 76 -1.73 3.07 -5.10
CA ALA A 76 -2.96 3.71 -5.58
C ALA A 76 -3.58 2.95 -6.78
N GLN A 77 -2.78 2.53 -7.77
CA GLN A 77 -3.27 1.76 -8.91
C GLN A 77 -3.87 0.42 -8.47
N LYS A 78 -3.18 -0.29 -7.58
CA LYS A 78 -3.67 -1.56 -7.02
C LYS A 78 -4.94 -1.35 -6.21
N LEU A 79 -5.01 -0.29 -5.41
CA LEU A 79 -6.20 0.05 -4.63
C LEU A 79 -7.39 0.39 -5.53
N ALA A 80 -7.20 1.13 -6.62
CA ALA A 80 -8.27 1.45 -7.57
C ALA A 80 -8.91 0.18 -8.15
N ILE A 81 -8.11 -0.82 -8.51
CA ILE A 81 -8.59 -2.11 -8.99
C ILE A 81 -9.38 -2.84 -7.90
N LEU A 82 -8.82 -2.95 -6.70
CA LEU A 82 -9.47 -3.65 -5.59
C LEU A 82 -10.78 -2.99 -5.17
N ALA A 83 -10.78 -1.66 -5.01
CA ALA A 83 -11.95 -0.88 -4.66
C ALA A 83 -13.04 -1.00 -5.75
N SER A 84 -12.64 -0.99 -7.02
CA SER A 84 -13.60 -1.13 -8.12
C SER A 84 -14.31 -2.48 -8.09
N LEU A 85 -13.56 -3.55 -7.83
CA LEU A 85 -14.11 -4.90 -7.70
C LEU A 85 -14.95 -5.07 -6.44
N ALA A 86 -14.45 -4.61 -5.30
CA ALA A 86 -15.13 -4.76 -4.02
C ALA A 86 -16.43 -3.95 -3.94
N PHE A 87 -16.49 -2.82 -4.62
CA PHE A 87 -17.63 -1.91 -4.55
C PHE A 87 -18.51 -1.90 -5.81
N GLY A 88 -18.18 -2.68 -6.84
CA GLY A 88 -18.97 -2.79 -8.06
C GLY A 88 -19.15 -1.46 -8.80
N THR A 89 -18.15 -0.57 -8.73
CA THR A 89 -18.15 0.73 -9.42
C THR A 89 -16.76 1.06 -9.93
N GLN A 90 -16.64 1.95 -10.91
CA GLN A 90 -15.33 2.33 -11.42
C GLN A 90 -14.70 3.39 -10.52
N VAL A 91 -13.57 3.05 -9.90
CA VAL A 91 -12.75 3.98 -9.13
C VAL A 91 -11.66 4.55 -10.03
N ALA A 92 -11.55 5.88 -10.09
CA ALA A 92 -10.46 6.55 -10.77
C ALA A 92 -9.24 6.61 -9.86
N GLU A 93 -8.07 6.19 -10.35
CA GLU A 93 -6.80 6.34 -9.62
C GLU A 93 -6.55 7.80 -9.21
N LYS A 94 -6.87 8.74 -10.09
CA LYS A 94 -6.71 10.19 -9.84
C LYS A 94 -7.56 10.75 -8.70
N SER A 95 -8.58 10.01 -8.25
CA SER A 95 -9.40 10.41 -7.09
C SER A 95 -8.96 9.75 -5.79
N ILE A 96 -7.86 8.98 -5.79
CA ILE A 96 -7.25 8.41 -4.59
C ILE A 96 -6.29 9.45 -4.00
N TYR A 97 -6.39 9.71 -2.70
CA TYR A 97 -5.37 10.50 -2.02
C TYR A 97 -4.08 9.69 -1.90
N VAL A 98 -2.95 10.28 -2.28
CA VAL A 98 -1.66 9.57 -2.30
C VAL A 98 -0.64 10.34 -1.47
N GLU A 99 -0.08 9.64 -0.48
CA GLU A 99 1.06 10.08 0.31
C GLU A 99 2.10 8.95 0.33
N GLY A 100 3.35 9.30 0.03
CA GLY A 100 4.47 8.36 0.00
C GLY A 100 5.10 8.12 1.37
N ILE A 101 6.28 7.50 1.36
CA ILE A 101 7.03 7.17 2.60
C ILE A 101 8.32 7.98 2.78
N SER A 102 8.68 8.82 1.82
CA SER A 102 9.99 9.50 1.79
C SER A 102 10.19 10.53 2.91
N SER A 103 9.11 11.02 3.52
CA SER A 103 9.16 11.97 4.64
C SER A 103 9.24 11.31 6.01
N ILE A 104 9.10 9.97 6.09
CA ILE A 104 9.09 9.25 7.37
C ILE A 104 10.49 9.27 7.97
N ALA A 105 10.60 9.75 9.20
CA ALA A 105 11.83 9.77 9.95
C ALA A 105 11.92 8.57 10.92
N PRO A 106 13.13 8.12 11.31
CA PRO A 106 13.31 7.10 12.34
C PRO A 106 12.62 7.47 13.67
N GLU A 107 12.57 8.75 14.00
CA GLU A 107 11.90 9.28 15.18
C GLU A 107 10.38 9.03 15.13
N ASP A 108 9.76 9.14 13.95
CA ASP A 108 8.33 8.85 13.77
C ASP A 108 8.03 7.37 14.04
N LEU A 109 8.89 6.49 13.56
CA LEU A 109 8.78 5.03 13.78
C LEU A 109 8.95 4.68 15.25
N LYS A 110 9.92 5.32 15.92
CA LYS A 110 10.15 5.12 17.35
C LYS A 110 8.97 5.60 18.18
N ALA A 111 8.45 6.80 17.89
CA ALA A 111 7.28 7.35 18.56
C ALA A 111 6.05 6.46 18.36
N ALA A 112 5.82 5.97 17.13
CA ALA A 112 4.76 5.02 16.85
C ALA A 112 4.92 3.72 17.65
N ALA A 113 6.15 3.19 17.75
CA ALA A 113 6.44 1.97 18.50
C ALA A 113 6.21 2.13 20.01
N GLU A 114 6.60 3.28 20.60
CA GLU A 114 6.34 3.62 22.01
C GLU A 114 4.83 3.67 22.33
N LEU A 115 4.01 4.04 21.35
CA LEU A 115 2.56 4.05 21.43
C LEU A 115 1.91 2.68 21.08
N GLY A 116 2.70 1.65 20.78
CA GLY A 116 2.21 0.31 20.43
C GLY A 116 1.74 0.16 18.98
N TYR A 117 2.11 1.10 18.09
CA TYR A 117 1.76 1.10 16.67
C TYR A 117 2.94 0.72 15.78
N ARG A 118 2.63 0.59 14.49
CA ARG A 118 3.56 0.32 13.38
C ARG A 118 3.21 1.24 12.22
N VAL A 119 4.22 1.75 11.54
CA VAL A 119 4.03 2.59 10.34
C VAL A 119 4.10 1.71 9.10
N LYS A 120 3.08 1.79 8.25
CA LYS A 120 2.97 1.05 6.99
C LYS A 120 2.32 1.93 5.93
N LEU A 121 2.79 1.81 4.68
CA LEU A 121 2.06 2.33 3.52
C LEU A 121 0.84 1.43 3.26
N LEU A 122 -0.34 1.96 3.55
CA LEU A 122 -1.61 1.24 3.39
C LEU A 122 -2.39 1.81 2.22
N GLY A 123 -2.86 0.94 1.31
CA GLY A 123 -4.01 1.27 0.48
C GLY A 123 -5.28 1.03 1.29
N VAL A 124 -6.18 1.99 1.37
CA VAL A 124 -7.42 1.89 2.15
C VAL A 124 -8.58 2.44 1.32
N ALA A 125 -9.63 1.65 1.13
CA ALA A 125 -10.87 2.11 0.53
C ALA A 125 -12.05 1.71 1.41
N VAL A 126 -12.93 2.66 1.73
CA VAL A 126 -14.08 2.47 2.62
C VAL A 126 -15.34 2.92 1.90
N ARG A 127 -16.38 2.07 1.88
CA ARG A 127 -17.72 2.49 1.47
C ARG A 127 -18.40 3.21 2.62
N THR A 128 -18.81 4.45 2.39
CA THR A 128 -19.57 5.26 3.35
C THR A 128 -20.93 5.64 2.77
N ALA A 129 -21.78 6.28 3.59
CA ALA A 129 -23.07 6.79 3.14
C ALA A 129 -22.95 7.92 2.08
N LYS A 130 -21.78 8.58 2.00
CA LYS A 130 -21.52 9.71 1.10
C LYS A 130 -20.76 9.32 -0.18
N GLY A 131 -20.22 8.11 -0.25
CA GLY A 131 -19.40 7.66 -1.38
C GLY A 131 -18.34 6.66 -0.96
N ILE A 132 -17.23 6.64 -1.70
CA ILE A 132 -16.04 5.84 -1.36
C ILE A 132 -14.96 6.80 -0.88
N GLU A 133 -14.42 6.55 0.31
CA GLU A 133 -13.24 7.23 0.86
C GLU A 133 -12.01 6.40 0.53
N GLN A 134 -10.98 7.04 -0.06
CA GLN A 134 -9.84 6.37 -0.68
C GLN A 134 -8.63 7.28 -0.86
#